data_AF-A0A9D7RRR6-F1
#
_entry.id   AF-A0A9D7RRR6-F1
#
_cell.length_a   1.000
_cell.length_b   1.000
_cell.length_c   1.000
_cell.angle_alpha   90.00
_cell.angle_beta   90.00
_cell.angle_gamma   90.00
#
_symmetry.space_group_name_H-M   'P 1'
#
loop_
_entity.id
_entity.type
_entity.pdbx_description
1 polymer ?
#
loop_
_entity_poly.entity_id
_entity_poly.type
_entity_poly.pdbx_seq_one_letter_code
_entity_poly.pdbx_strand_id
1 'polypeptide(L)'
;MLSRNILYTIIDTDVNKDGKLDYGDPSHLSISSLDGGGLRAITPVDEDLLGWDVVQGDDLIVIRTRKDNDANGKHENHEDIRVYVFDVASGKLDQRSRAIFNRR
;
A
#
# COMPACT_ATOMS: atom_id res chain seq x y z
N MET A 1 1.18 18.28 -6.78
CA MET A 1 -0.07 17.60 -7.18
C MET A 1 -0.75 16.90 -6.00
N LEU A 2 -0.01 16.33 -5.06
CA LEU A 2 -0.54 15.66 -3.87
C LEU A 2 -1.52 16.48 -3.02
N SER A 3 -1.38 17.80 -2.98
CA SER A 3 -2.31 18.70 -2.27
C SER A 3 -3.75 18.67 -2.81
N ARG A 4 -4.00 17.98 -3.92
CA ARG A 4 -5.32 17.80 -4.54
C ARG A 4 -5.82 16.35 -4.49
N ASN A 5 -5.21 15.52 -3.66
CA ASN A 5 -5.57 14.12 -3.50
C ASN A 5 -5.87 13.79 -2.04
N ILE A 6 -6.65 12.75 -1.84
CA ILE A 6 -6.91 12.16 -0.52
C ILE A 6 -6.36 10.74 -0.53
N LEU A 7 -5.69 10.36 0.54
CA LEU A 7 -5.20 9.00 0.77
C LEU A 7 -6.10 8.30 1.78
N TYR A 8 -6.39 7.03 1.51
CA TYR A 8 -7.24 6.18 2.34
C TYR A 8 -6.53 4.86 2.61
N THR A 9 -6.67 4.36 3.83
CA THR A 9 -6.42 2.95 4.13
C THR A 9 -7.76 2.24 4.12
N ILE A 10 -7.93 1.27 3.21
CA ILE A 10 -9.20 0.57 2.98
C ILE A 10 -8.96 -0.94 3.06
N ILE A 11 -9.89 -1.65 3.69
CA ILE A 11 -10.03 -3.10 3.59
C ILE A 11 -11.30 -3.33 2.77
N ASP A 12 -11.18 -3.95 1.60
CA ASP A 12 -12.30 -4.10 0.65
C ASP A 12 -12.55 -5.54 0.18
N THR A 13 -11.69 -6.48 0.59
CA THR A 13 -11.72 -7.87 0.16
C THR A 13 -11.52 -8.80 1.36
N ASP A 14 -12.44 -9.75 1.53
CA ASP A 14 -12.30 -10.89 2.46
C ASP A 14 -11.32 -11.91 1.84
N VAL A 15 -10.02 -11.70 2.09
CA VAL A 15 -8.92 -12.50 1.52
C VAL A 15 -8.77 -13.82 2.26
N ASN A 16 -8.99 -13.81 3.58
CA ASN A 16 -8.88 -15.00 4.42
C ASN A 16 -10.11 -15.93 4.32
N LYS A 17 -11.20 -15.44 3.70
CA LYS A 17 -12.45 -16.15 3.40
C LYS A 17 -13.19 -16.63 4.64
N ASP A 18 -13.12 -15.89 5.74
CA ASP A 18 -13.85 -16.21 6.96
C ASP A 18 -15.28 -15.63 6.99
N GLY A 19 -15.66 -14.89 5.95
CA GLY A 19 -16.97 -14.27 5.80
C GLY A 19 -17.10 -12.92 6.50
N LYS A 20 -16.02 -12.36 7.03
CA LYS A 20 -15.94 -11.02 7.61
C LYS A 20 -15.06 -10.14 6.74
N LEU A 21 -15.30 -8.83 6.84
CA LEU A 21 -14.42 -7.82 6.28
C LEU A 21 -13.88 -7.02 7.46
N ASP A 22 -12.75 -7.47 8.00
CA ASP A 22 -12.19 -6.93 9.24
C ASP A 22 -10.65 -6.85 9.21
N TYR A 23 -10.03 -6.52 10.35
CA TYR A 23 -8.58 -6.35 10.45
C TYR A 23 -7.78 -7.65 10.29
N GLY A 24 -8.45 -8.80 10.11
CA GLY A 24 -7.84 -10.04 9.66
C GLY A 24 -7.58 -10.09 8.15
N ASP A 25 -8.09 -9.12 7.39
CA ASP A 25 -7.85 -8.98 5.95
C ASP A 25 -6.78 -7.92 5.65
N PRO A 26 -6.03 -8.06 4.53
CA PRO A 26 -5.08 -7.05 4.09
C PRO A 26 -5.74 -5.69 3.89
N SER A 27 -5.05 -4.65 4.37
CA SER A 27 -5.42 -3.27 4.07
C SER A 27 -4.60 -2.73 2.90
N HIS A 28 -5.22 -1.86 2.10
CA HIS A 28 -4.61 -1.26 0.91
C HIS A 28 -4.57 0.25 1.01
N LEU A 29 -3.51 0.84 0.46
CA LEU A 29 -3.47 2.29 0.28
C LEU A 29 -4.21 2.65 -1.00
N SER A 30 -5.15 3.57 -0.90
CA SER A 30 -5.95 4.07 -2.02
C SER A 30 -5.84 5.58 -2.15
N ILE A 31 -6.06 6.09 -3.36
CA ILE A 31 -6.01 7.52 -3.68
C ILE A 31 -7.25 7.94 -4.46
N SER A 32 -7.74 9.15 -4.21
CA SER A 32 -8.78 9.83 -5.01
C SER A 32 -8.42 11.30 -5.25
N SER A 33 -9.22 12.01 -6.06
CA SER A 33 -9.26 13.47 -6.06
C SER A 33 -9.99 14.01 -4.81
N LEU A 34 -9.84 15.32 -4.52
CA LEU A 34 -10.48 15.97 -3.36
C LEU A 34 -12.01 15.85 -3.32
N ASP A 35 -12.66 15.70 -4.47
CA ASP A 35 -14.10 15.47 -4.59
C ASP A 35 -14.49 13.99 -4.44
N GLY A 36 -13.53 13.11 -4.11
CA GLY A 36 -13.72 11.67 -3.99
C GLY A 36 -13.72 10.93 -5.34
N GLY A 37 -13.56 11.64 -6.47
CA GLY A 37 -13.52 11.04 -7.79
C GLY A 37 -12.32 10.11 -8.00
N GLY A 38 -12.54 9.05 -8.78
CA GLY A 38 -11.46 8.16 -9.24
C GLY A 38 -10.76 7.37 -8.14
N LEU A 39 -11.45 7.06 -7.04
CA LEU A 39 -10.92 6.22 -5.97
C LEU A 39 -10.38 4.89 -6.52
N ARG A 40 -9.11 4.59 -6.22
CA ARG A 40 -8.46 3.34 -6.60
C ARG A 40 -7.37 2.95 -5.62
N ALA A 41 -7.16 1.64 -5.46
CA ALA A 41 -5.98 1.12 -4.79
C ALA A 41 -4.70 1.45 -5.58
N ILE A 42 -3.63 1.74 -4.85
CA ILE A 42 -2.28 1.95 -5.38
C ILE A 42 -1.26 0.93 -4.84
N THR A 43 -1.70 0.01 -3.98
CA THR A 43 -0.95 -1.17 -3.55
C THR A 43 -1.41 -2.43 -4.27
N PRO A 44 -0.56 -3.48 -4.34
CA PRO A 44 -0.98 -4.81 -4.81
C PRO A 44 -2.11 -5.38 -3.94
N VAL A 45 -2.99 -6.20 -4.55
CA VAL A 45 -4.18 -6.77 -3.88
C VAL A 45 -3.80 -7.84 -2.85
N ASP A 46 -2.74 -8.59 -3.13
CA ASP A 46 -2.27 -9.71 -2.30
C ASP A 46 -1.21 -9.31 -1.26
N GLU A 47 -1.11 -8.02 -0.95
CA GLU A 47 -0.15 -7.49 0.02
C GLU A 47 -0.83 -6.58 1.03
N ASP A 48 -0.47 -6.74 2.29
CA ASP A 48 -0.96 -5.94 3.41
C ASP A 48 -0.10 -4.68 3.58
N LEU A 49 -0.77 -3.53 3.73
CA LEU A 49 -0.13 -2.24 3.95
C LEU A 49 0.45 -2.15 5.36
N LEU A 50 1.78 -2.04 5.46
CA LEU A 50 2.46 -1.79 6.73
C LEU A 50 2.56 -0.30 7.07
N GLY A 51 2.58 0.56 6.04
CA GLY A 51 2.62 2.01 6.22
C GLY A 51 3.11 2.75 4.98
N TRP A 52 3.03 4.07 5.03
CA TRP A 52 3.39 4.93 3.91
C TRP A 52 3.86 6.30 4.38
N ASP A 53 4.67 6.96 3.56
CA ASP A 53 5.21 8.29 3.79
C ASP A 53 5.14 9.11 2.50
N VAL A 54 4.87 10.41 2.63
CA VAL A 54 4.88 11.35 1.50
C VAL A 54 6.23 12.06 1.44
N VAL A 55 6.87 12.02 0.27
CA VAL A 55 8.06 12.84 -0.01
C VAL A 55 7.58 14.17 -0.57
N GLN A 56 7.51 15.18 0.31
CA GLN A 56 7.08 16.53 -0.06
C GLN A 56 8.04 17.16 -1.08
N GLY A 57 7.48 17.72 -2.15
CA GLY A 57 8.23 18.35 -3.25
C GLY A 57 8.26 17.52 -4.53
N ASP A 58 8.31 16.19 -4.42
CA ASP A 58 8.46 15.28 -5.57
C ASP A 58 7.14 14.59 -5.99
N ASP A 59 6.05 14.81 -5.26
CA ASP A 59 4.76 14.14 -5.46
C ASP A 59 4.86 12.60 -5.43
N LEU A 60 5.78 12.07 -4.61
CA LEU A 60 6.02 10.64 -4.42
C LEU A 60 5.44 10.16 -3.09
N ILE A 61 4.92 8.93 -3.12
CA ILE A 61 4.50 8.19 -1.93
C ILE A 61 5.39 6.96 -1.81
N VAL A 62 6.11 6.85 -0.70
CA VAL A 62 6.85 5.63 -0.35
C VAL A 62 5.90 4.73 0.42
N ILE A 63 5.73 3.50 -0.05
CA ILE A 63 4.77 2.54 0.51
C ILE A 63 5.53 1.30 0.95
N ARG A 64 5.25 0.82 2.16
CA ARG A 64 5.74 -0.44 2.69
C ARG A 64 4.57 -1.39 2.79
N THR A 65 4.73 -2.55 2.18
CA THR A 65 3.75 -3.63 2.21
C THR A 65 4.42 -4.91 2.62
N ARG A 66 3.59 -5.92 2.82
CA ARG A 66 4.02 -7.24 3.18
C ARG A 66 3.21 -8.27 2.43
N LYS A 67 3.91 -9.23 1.83
CA LYS A 67 3.27 -10.39 1.26
C LYS A 67 3.22 -11.54 2.27
N ASP A 68 2.01 -11.97 2.60
CA ASP A 68 1.78 -13.27 3.22
C ASP A 68 1.97 -14.35 2.14
N ASN A 69 3.05 -15.12 2.24
CA ASN A 69 3.48 -16.05 1.19
C ASN A 69 2.79 -17.41 1.24
N ASP A 70 2.27 -17.81 2.40
CA ASP A 70 1.54 -19.08 2.55
C ASP A 70 0.03 -18.89 2.69
N ALA A 71 -0.43 -17.63 2.66
CA ALA A 71 -1.82 -17.22 2.69
C ALA A 71 -2.57 -17.79 3.90
N ASN A 72 -1.85 -18.02 5.01
CA ASN A 72 -2.40 -18.60 6.22
C ASN A 72 -2.96 -17.54 7.18
N GLY A 73 -2.82 -16.25 6.85
CA GLY A 73 -3.30 -15.12 7.65
C GLY A 73 -2.50 -14.89 8.94
N LYS A 74 -1.31 -15.49 9.07
CA LYS A 74 -0.44 -15.38 10.24
C LYS A 74 0.86 -14.67 9.89
N HIS A 75 1.17 -13.70 10.74
CA HIS A 75 2.34 -12.87 10.58
C HIS A 75 3.59 -13.54 11.16
N GLU A 76 4.32 -14.29 10.33
CA GLU A 76 5.55 -14.97 10.74
C GLU A 76 6.80 -14.10 10.49
N ASN A 77 7.84 -14.24 11.33
CA ASN A 77 9.03 -13.36 11.34
C ASN A 77 9.89 -13.37 10.05
N HIS A 78 9.50 -14.13 9.02
CA HIS A 78 10.22 -14.33 7.74
C HIS A 78 9.52 -13.65 6.56
N GLU A 79 8.52 -12.79 6.81
CA GLU A 79 7.68 -12.18 5.78
C GLU A 79 8.45 -11.23 4.82
N ASP A 80 8.08 -11.29 3.54
CA ASP A 80 8.69 -10.52 2.45
C ASP A 80 8.17 -9.07 2.47
N ILE A 81 8.87 -8.21 3.21
CA ILE A 81 8.60 -6.76 3.22
C ILE A 81 9.02 -6.18 1.88
N ARG A 82 8.07 -5.55 1.20
CA ARG A 82 8.26 -4.88 -0.08
C ARG A 82 8.15 -3.38 0.09
N VAL A 83 8.91 -2.67 -0.72
CA VAL A 83 8.90 -1.20 -0.76
C VAL A 83 8.52 -0.78 -2.15
N TYR A 84 7.56 0.13 -2.25
CA TYR A 84 7.13 0.73 -3.49
C TYR A 84 7.30 2.24 -3.43
N VAL A 85 7.49 2.84 -4.61
CA VAL A 85 7.39 4.27 -4.81
C VAL A 85 6.27 4.50 -5.81
N PHE A 86 5.24 5.19 -5.38
CA PHE A 86 4.14 5.62 -6.23
C PHE A 86 4.35 7.09 -6.62
N ASP A 87 4.39 7.35 -7.92
CA ASP A 87 4.40 8.69 -8.48
C ASP A 87 2.96 9.13 -8.75
N VAL A 88 2.52 10.18 -8.06
CA VAL A 88 1.14 10.67 -8.12
C VAL A 88 0.85 11.35 -9.45
N ALA A 89 1.84 12.01 -10.06
CA ALA A 89 1.69 12.71 -11.32
C ALA A 89 1.55 11.74 -12.50
N SER A 90 2.40 10.70 -12.53
CA SER A 90 2.34 9.69 -13.60
C SER A 90 1.41 8.51 -13.29
N GLY A 91 1.00 8.35 -12.03
CA GLY A 91 0.17 7.26 -11.56
C GLY A 91 0.86 5.89 -11.55
N LYS A 92 2.19 5.86 -11.64
CA LYS A 92 3.01 4.64 -11.73
C LYS A 92 3.45 4.16 -10.35
N LEU A 93 3.48 2.85 -10.18
CA LEU A 93 3.99 2.16 -8.99
C LEU A 93 5.26 1.38 -9.35
N ASP A 94 6.37 1.73 -8.71
CA ASP A 94 7.65 1.05 -8.89
C ASP A 94 8.05 0.31 -7.61
N GLN A 95 8.27 -1.01 -7.71
CA GLN A 95 8.88 -1.75 -6.61
C GLN A 95 10.37 -1.41 -6.50
N ARG A 96 10.83 -1.09 -5.29
CA ARG A 96 12.22 -0.77 -4.97
C ARG A 96 12.80 -1.84 -4.06
N SER A 97 14.08 -2.18 -4.28
CA SER A 97 14.79 -3.14 -3.43
C SER A 97 15.08 -2.53 -2.05
N ARG A 98 14.88 -3.34 -0.99
CA ARG A 98 15.02 -2.95 0.42
C ARG A 98 16.39 -2.32 0.75
N ALA A 99 17.43 -2.66 0.00
CA ALA A 99 18.80 -2.17 0.17
C ALA A 99 18.98 -0.66 -0.09
N ILE A 100 18.06 -0.01 -0.82
CA ILE A 100 18.18 1.42 -1.18
C ILE A 100 17.85 2.32 0.01
N PHE A 101 16.99 1.90 0.93
CA PHE A 101 16.51 2.73 2.03
C PHE A 101 17.32 2.60 3.34
N ASN A 102 18.20 1.61 3.46
CA ASN A 102 19.03 1.39 4.65
C ASN A 102 20.37 2.15 4.64
N ARG A 103 20.61 3.03 3.67
CA ARG A 103 21.78 3.93 3.69
C ARG A 103 21.41 5.23 4.40
N ARG A 104 21.59 5.26 5.72
CA ARG A 104 21.72 6.48 6.52
C ARG A 104 22.94 6.35 7.43
#